data_AF-A0A5N0E831-F1
#
_entry.id   AF-A0A5N0E831-F1
#
_cell.length_a   1.000
_cell.length_b   1.000
_cell.length_c   1.000
_cell.angle_alpha   90.00
_cell.angle_beta   90.00
_cell.angle_gamma   90.00
#
_symmetry.space_group_name_H-M   'P 1'
#
loop_
_entity.id
_entity.type
_entity.pdbx_description
1 polymer ?
#
loop_
_entity_poly.entity_id
_entity_poly.type
_entity_poly.pdbx_seq_one_letter_code
_entity_poly.pdbx_strand_id
1 'polypeptide(L)'
;MSAERRIEVDTTRLRGAAAKMEEVGKKTEDIMATLRNNLQAKGFPFGTDDYGDKFTQGDKGYTKSAENLLTGGDNMTDSAKKFSKGMNGAADKMDNMDSGNS
;
A
#
# COMPACT_ATOMS: atom_id res chain seq x y z
N MET A 1 16.30 41.58 -10.30
CA MET A 1 16.58 40.47 -9.35
C MET A 1 15.35 39.59 -9.32
N SER A 2 15.46 38.36 -9.82
CA SER A 2 14.33 37.42 -9.81
C SER A 2 14.08 37.02 -8.36
N ALA A 3 12.94 37.40 -7.79
CA ALA A 3 12.53 36.91 -6.49
C ALA A 3 12.45 35.38 -6.57
N GLU A 4 13.27 34.67 -5.81
CA GLU A 4 13.13 33.23 -5.62
C GLU A 4 11.69 32.96 -5.22
N ARG A 5 10.96 32.22 -6.06
CA ARG A 5 9.62 31.73 -5.71
C ARG A 5 9.80 30.80 -4.51
N ARG A 6 9.57 31.30 -3.31
CA ARG A 6 9.47 30.47 -2.11
C ARG A 6 8.39 29.43 -2.36
N ILE A 7 8.74 28.17 -2.18
CA ILE A 7 7.77 27.10 -2.22
C ILE A 7 6.98 27.22 -0.91
N GLU A 8 5.82 27.85 -0.97
CA GLU A 8 4.87 27.88 0.14
C GLU A 8 4.06 26.57 0.07
N VAL A 9 4.48 25.57 0.85
CA VAL A 9 3.73 24.32 0.98
C VAL A 9 2.78 24.47 2.14
N ASP A 10 1.49 24.32 1.86
CA ASP A 10 0.48 24.15 2.90
C ASP A 10 0.71 22.79 3.59
N THR A 11 1.45 22.82 4.70
CA THR A 11 1.82 21.64 5.49
C THR A 11 0.59 20.94 6.08
N THR A 12 -0.52 21.68 6.26
CA THR A 12 -1.82 21.11 6.66
C THR A 12 -2.40 20.23 5.55
N ARG A 13 -2.38 20.71 4.29
CA ARG A 13 -2.80 19.89 3.14
C ARG A 13 -1.90 18.67 2.95
N LEU A 14 -0.60 18.82 3.18
CA LEU A 14 0.36 17.73 3.04
C LEU A 14 0.10 16.62 4.08
N ARG A 15 -0.16 17.00 5.34
CA ARG A 15 -0.60 16.06 6.39
C ARG A 15 -1.96 15.43 6.06
N GLY A 16 -2.89 16.20 5.49
CA GLY A 16 -4.16 15.66 5.00
C GLY A 16 -3.99 14.61 3.90
N ALA A 17 -3.05 14.81 2.98
CA ALA A 17 -2.69 13.80 1.97
C ALA A 17 -2.04 12.57 2.59
N ALA A 18 -1.18 12.76 3.61
CA ALA A 18 -0.58 11.66 4.35
C ALA A 18 -1.62 10.76 5.01
N ALA A 19 -2.61 11.35 5.68
CA ALA A 19 -3.72 10.64 6.31
C ALA A 19 -4.54 9.83 5.29
N LYS A 20 -4.80 10.38 4.10
CA LYS A 20 -5.48 9.65 3.02
C LYS A 20 -4.67 8.45 2.54
N MET A 21 -3.35 8.58 2.42
CA MET A 21 -2.48 7.45 2.04
C MET A 21 -2.47 6.37 3.11
N GLU A 22 -2.49 6.74 4.38
CA GLU A 22 -2.65 5.80 5.49
C GLU A 22 -4.00 5.06 5.42
N GLU A 23 -5.09 5.76 5.15
CA GLU A 23 -6.42 5.17 4.97
C GLU A 23 -6.45 4.18 3.80
N VAL A 24 -5.82 4.51 2.67
CA VAL A 24 -5.68 3.60 1.52
C VAL A 24 -4.90 2.35 1.93
N GLY A 25 -3.77 2.50 2.62
CA GLY A 25 -2.97 1.37 3.10
C GLY A 25 -3.78 0.44 4.01
N LYS A 26 -4.56 1.01 4.94
CA LYS A 26 -5.43 0.25 5.84
C LYS A 26 -6.53 -0.50 5.09
N LYS A 27 -7.21 0.16 4.14
CA LYS A 27 -8.24 -0.49 3.31
C LYS A 27 -7.67 -1.65 2.50
N THR A 28 -6.48 -1.47 1.91
CA THR A 28 -5.81 -2.57 1.19
C THR A 28 -5.47 -3.72 2.13
N GLU A 29 -4.97 -3.44 3.33
CA GLU A 29 -4.68 -4.43 4.37
C GLU A 29 -5.95 -5.23 4.76
N ASP A 30 -7.09 -4.55 4.97
CA ASP A 30 -8.37 -5.19 5.31
C ASP A 30 -8.89 -6.10 4.18
N ILE A 31 -8.77 -5.66 2.92
CA ILE A 31 -9.15 -6.46 1.75
C ILE A 31 -8.25 -7.69 1.64
N MET A 32 -6.93 -7.53 1.83
CA MET A 32 -5.99 -8.66 1.80
C MET A 32 -6.24 -9.65 2.93
N ALA A 33 -6.53 -9.16 4.14
CA ALA A 33 -6.92 -10.02 5.27
C ALA A 33 -8.19 -10.83 4.94
N THR A 34 -9.20 -10.17 4.36
CA THR A 34 -10.43 -10.83 3.90
C THR A 34 -10.14 -11.89 2.83
N LEU A 35 -9.26 -11.59 1.88
CA LEU A 35 -8.86 -12.54 0.85
C LEU A 35 -8.15 -13.76 1.45
N ARG A 36 -7.17 -13.56 2.34
CA ARG A 36 -6.45 -14.65 3.04
C ARG A 36 -7.42 -15.55 3.79
N ASN A 37 -8.34 -14.96 4.55
CA ASN A 37 -9.34 -15.70 5.33
C ASN A 37 -10.24 -16.54 4.42
N ASN A 38 -10.70 -15.99 3.30
CA ASN A 38 -11.52 -16.73 2.34
C ASN A 38 -10.78 -17.87 1.66
N LEU A 39 -9.51 -17.66 1.28
CA LEU A 39 -8.67 -18.69 0.68
C LEU A 39 -8.41 -19.85 1.66
N GLN A 40 -8.14 -19.55 2.92
CA GLN A 40 -7.93 -20.56 3.96
C GLN A 40 -9.23 -21.32 4.30
N ALA A 41 -10.36 -20.63 4.39
CA ALA A 41 -11.62 -21.22 4.84
C ALA A 41 -12.27 -22.16 3.81
N LYS A 42 -12.09 -21.91 2.51
CA LYS A 42 -12.78 -22.68 1.47
C LYS A 42 -12.11 -24.01 1.12
N GLY A 43 -10.84 -24.20 1.48
CA GLY A 43 -10.02 -25.29 0.92
C GLY A 43 -9.94 -25.18 -0.60
N PHE A 44 -9.17 -26.06 -1.25
CA PHE A 44 -9.11 -26.13 -2.71
C PHE A 44 -10.08 -27.21 -3.21
N PRO A 45 -11.24 -26.86 -3.81
CA PRO A 45 -12.23 -27.84 -4.27
C PRO A 45 -11.83 -28.53 -5.58
N PHE A 46 -10.62 -28.29 -6.07
CA PHE A 46 -10.21 -28.60 -7.44
C PHE A 46 -9.79 -30.06 -7.66
N GLY A 47 -9.81 -30.89 -6.61
CA GLY A 47 -9.40 -32.30 -6.69
C GLY A 47 -7.88 -32.48 -6.83
N THR A 48 -7.43 -33.73 -6.74
CA THR A 48 -6.02 -34.15 -6.92
C THR A 48 -5.83 -34.97 -8.20
N ASP A 49 -6.73 -34.81 -9.17
CA ASP A 49 -6.55 -35.41 -10.49
C ASP A 49 -5.60 -34.56 -11.34
N ASP A 50 -5.12 -35.11 -12.46
CA ASP A 50 -4.19 -34.42 -13.36
C ASP A 50 -4.66 -33.02 -13.80
N TYR A 51 -5.96 -32.77 -13.82
CA TYR A 51 -6.53 -31.47 -14.17
C TYR A 51 -6.48 -30.50 -12.98
N GLY A 52 -6.87 -30.95 -11.79
CA GLY A 52 -6.78 -30.22 -10.54
C GLY A 52 -5.34 -29.84 -10.18
N ASP A 53 -4.40 -30.77 -10.35
CA ASP A 53 -2.97 -30.53 -10.11
C ASP A 53 -2.40 -29.51 -11.10
N LYS A 54 -2.72 -29.62 -12.39
CA LYS A 54 -2.30 -28.60 -13.38
C LYS A 54 -2.90 -27.23 -13.11
N PHE A 55 -4.17 -27.19 -12.69
CA PHE A 55 -4.86 -25.95 -12.36
C PHE A 55 -4.26 -25.27 -11.12
N THR A 56 -3.87 -26.04 -10.11
CA THR A 56 -3.35 -25.50 -8.84
C THR A 56 -1.84 -25.24 -8.87
N GLN A 57 -1.05 -26.22 -9.32
CA GLN A 57 0.42 -26.24 -9.21
C GLN A 57 1.16 -25.80 -10.48
N GLY A 58 0.47 -25.61 -11.60
CA GLY A 58 1.12 -25.10 -12.82
C GLY A 58 1.85 -23.77 -12.58
N ASP A 59 2.79 -23.42 -13.46
CA ASP A 59 3.57 -22.17 -13.34
C ASP A 59 2.73 -20.88 -13.30
N LYS A 60 1.52 -20.95 -13.86
CA LYS A 60 0.47 -19.92 -13.80
C LYS A 60 -0.78 -20.42 -13.07
N GLY A 61 -0.61 -21.45 -12.25
CA GLY A 61 -1.66 -22.11 -11.49
C GLY A 61 -2.27 -21.17 -10.45
N TYR A 62 -3.40 -21.60 -9.92
CA TYR A 62 -4.19 -20.84 -8.96
C TYR A 62 -3.39 -20.48 -7.71
N THR A 63 -2.62 -21.42 -7.15
CA THR A 63 -1.84 -21.18 -5.92
C THR A 63 -0.83 -20.06 -6.10
N LYS A 64 -0.03 -20.13 -7.18
CA LYS A 64 0.98 -19.11 -7.49
C LYS A 64 0.34 -17.76 -7.81
N SER A 65 -0.81 -17.75 -8.47
CA SER A 65 -1.56 -16.52 -8.73
C SER A 65 -2.10 -15.89 -7.44
N ALA A 66 -2.62 -16.71 -6.52
CA ALA A 66 -3.09 -16.24 -5.21
C ALA A 66 -1.93 -15.67 -4.37
N GLU A 67 -0.78 -16.35 -4.32
CA GLU A 67 0.41 -15.86 -3.63
C GLU A 67 0.91 -14.52 -4.21
N ASN A 68 0.95 -14.40 -5.53
CA ASN A 68 1.34 -13.16 -6.20
C ASN A 68 0.39 -12.00 -5.88
N LEU A 69 -0.93 -12.26 -5.86
CA LEU A 69 -1.93 -11.26 -5.50
C LEU A 69 -1.77 -10.80 -4.04
N LEU A 70 -1.59 -11.74 -3.12
CA LEU A 70 -1.35 -11.43 -1.70
C LEU A 70 -0.08 -10.61 -1.51
N THR A 71 1.01 -11.02 -2.14
CA THR A 71 2.29 -10.31 -2.10
C THR A 71 2.18 -8.90 -2.71
N GLY A 72 1.46 -8.77 -3.83
CA GLY A 72 1.21 -7.47 -4.47
C GLY A 72 0.39 -6.53 -3.57
N GLY A 73 -0.60 -7.06 -2.87
CA GLY A 73 -1.38 -6.31 -1.88
C GLY A 73 -0.53 -5.83 -0.70
N ASP A 74 0.31 -6.70 -0.14
CA ASP A 74 1.24 -6.34 0.94
C ASP A 74 2.19 -5.21 0.49
N ASN A 75 2.76 -5.32 -0.72
CA ASN A 75 3.63 -4.29 -1.30
C ASN A 75 2.92 -2.94 -1.50
N MET A 76 1.64 -2.96 -1.86
CA MET A 76 0.83 -1.75 -2.00
C MET A 76 0.59 -1.09 -0.64
N THR A 77 0.26 -1.86 0.39
CA THR A 77 0.11 -1.37 1.76
C THR A 77 1.40 -0.73 2.27
N ASP A 78 2.55 -1.38 2.05
CA ASP A 78 3.85 -0.84 2.45
C ASP A 78 4.20 0.45 1.70
N SER A 79 3.87 0.51 0.42
CA SER A 79 4.09 1.72 -0.39
C SER A 79 3.24 2.89 0.11
N ALA A 80 1.97 2.64 0.44
CA ALA A 80 1.06 3.63 1.01
C ALA A 80 1.57 4.16 2.37
N LYS A 81 2.05 3.25 3.25
CA LYS A 81 2.69 3.60 4.54
C LYS A 81 3.94 4.47 4.33
N LYS A 82 4.81 4.12 3.37
CA LYS A 82 6.00 4.92 3.02
C LYS A 82 5.64 6.31 2.52
N PHE A 83 4.62 6.44 1.66
CA PHE A 83 4.16 7.74 1.18
C PHE A 83 3.61 8.60 2.31
N SER A 84 2.73 8.05 3.17
CA SER A 84 2.21 8.79 4.34
C SER A 84 3.35 9.29 5.23
N LYS A 85 4.32 8.43 5.56
CA LYS A 85 5.49 8.82 6.36
C LYS A 85 6.34 9.90 5.68
N GLY A 86 6.55 9.80 4.37
CA GLY A 86 7.30 10.80 3.60
C GLY A 86 6.62 12.16 3.59
N MET A 87 5.29 12.19 3.42
CA MET A 87 4.50 13.42 3.44
C MET A 87 4.53 14.09 4.82
N ASN A 88 4.35 13.31 5.90
CA ASN A 88 4.46 13.83 7.27
C ASN A 88 5.87 14.39 7.54
N GLY A 89 6.92 13.63 7.21
CA GLY A 89 8.30 14.09 7.41
C GLY A 89 8.67 15.32 6.58
N ALA A 90 8.06 15.50 5.39
CA ALA A 90 8.22 16.71 4.60
C ALA A 90 7.49 17.90 5.24
N ALA A 91 6.27 17.71 5.74
CA ALA A 91 5.52 18.73 6.48
C ALA A 91 6.30 19.21 7.72
N ASP A 92 6.85 18.28 8.50
CA ASP A 92 7.62 18.61 9.70
C ASP A 92 8.91 19.38 9.36
N LYS A 93 9.60 19.01 8.29
CA LYS A 93 10.78 19.76 7.82
C LYS A 93 10.41 21.18 7.41
N MET A 94 9.27 21.37 6.75
CA MET A 94 8.82 22.68 6.29
C MET A 94 8.43 23.59 7.46
N ASP A 95 7.64 23.09 8.41
CA ASP A 95 7.29 23.87 9.61
C ASP A 95 8.54 24.27 10.43
N ASN A 96 9.54 23.38 10.51
CA ASN A 96 10.81 23.68 11.18
C ASN A 96 11.65 24.74 10.43
N MET A 97 11.60 24.75 9.10
CA MET A 97 12.29 25.79 8.31
C MET A 97 11.61 27.15 8.44
N ASP A 98 10.27 27.19 8.47
CA ASP A 98 9.54 28.44 8.64
C ASP A 98 9.71 29.03 10.05
N SER A 99 9.68 28.19 11.09
CA SER A 99 9.92 28.63 12.49
C SER A 99 11.38 28.97 12.79
N GLY A 100 12.34 28.40 12.06
CA GLY A 100 13.76 28.75 12.20
C GLY A 100 14.19 30.00 11.43
N ASN A 101 13.34 30.50 10.53
CA ASN A 101 13.60 31.66 9.66
C ASN A 101 12.72 32.88 10.02
N SER A 102 11.99 32.79 11.15
CA SER A 102 11.16 33.84 11.74
C SER A 102 11.85 34.55 12.89
#